data_AF-A0A6X8N1X9-F1
#
_entry.id   AF-A0A6X8N1X9-F1
#
_cell.length_a   1.000
_cell.length_b   1.000
_cell.length_c   1.000
_cell.angle_alpha   90.00
_cell.angle_beta   90.00
_cell.angle_gamma   90.00
#
_symmetry.space_group_name_H-M   'P 1'
#
loop_
_entity.id
_entity.type
_entity.pdbx_description
1 polymer ?
#
loop_
_entity_poly.entity_id
_entity_poly.type
_entity_poly.pdbx_seq_one_letter_code
_entity_poly.pdbx_strand_id
1 'polypeptide(L)'
;MWWPFSRKKSEQRNLSIDDFLALSGVPNTGSGEYVSAGTAESLPAVMNAVSVIAEAVATMPCYLYLVRNDKGREAREWLDSHPVDILLNEQPNSCQTPYQFKRTMMRHCLLNGNAYAVIEWGQDGQPKSLHPYAPGCVVPERTGAHKYRYTITEPYTGTVRTYLQEEVLHLRYASDDGFLGRSPVTICREALGLGLAQQRHGASIMKDGMMAAGIITSGEWLDGVKGKQALDALERYKGAKNAGKT
;
A
#
# COMPACT_ATOMS: atom_id res chain seq x y z
N MET A 1 15.63 -35.56 29.99
CA MET A 1 14.17 -35.41 29.74
C MET A 1 14.00 -34.17 28.88
N TRP A 2 13.76 -34.35 27.58
CA TRP A 2 13.73 -33.27 26.58
C TRP A 2 12.26 -32.87 26.34
N TRP A 3 11.91 -31.63 26.63
CA TRP A 3 10.55 -31.10 26.50
C TRP A 3 10.29 -30.62 25.05
N PRO A 4 9.22 -31.08 24.37
CA PRO A 4 9.05 -30.89 22.92
C PRO A 4 8.28 -29.62 22.51
N PHE A 5 7.91 -28.74 23.46
CA PHE A 5 7.13 -27.53 23.16
C PHE A 5 8.00 -26.27 23.18
N SER A 6 8.86 -26.13 22.18
CA SER A 6 9.49 -24.84 21.88
C SER A 6 8.40 -23.88 21.43
N ARG A 7 8.13 -22.82 22.22
CA ARG A 7 7.28 -21.70 21.79
C ARG A 7 7.76 -21.23 20.42
N LYS A 8 6.86 -21.19 19.42
CA LYS A 8 7.10 -20.48 18.17
C LYS A 8 7.61 -19.08 18.53
N LYS A 9 8.73 -18.65 17.95
CA LYS A 9 9.19 -17.25 18.04
C LYS A 9 7.98 -16.37 17.75
N SER A 10 7.67 -15.44 18.65
CA SER A 10 6.64 -14.44 18.38
C SER A 10 7.05 -13.71 17.11
N GLU A 11 6.21 -13.79 16.08
CA GLU A 11 6.38 -13.05 14.85
C GLU A 11 6.42 -11.56 15.21
N GLN A 12 7.62 -10.97 15.23
CA GLN A 12 7.78 -9.53 15.35
C GLN A 12 7.41 -8.95 13.99
N ARG A 13 6.14 -8.62 13.81
CA ARG A 13 5.72 -7.75 12.72
C ARG A 13 6.35 -6.38 12.99
N ASN A 14 7.36 -6.02 12.21
CA ASN A 14 7.83 -4.64 12.15
C ASN A 14 6.70 -3.81 11.56
N LEU A 15 5.89 -3.19 12.42
CA LEU A 15 4.93 -2.18 12.01
C LEU A 15 5.76 -0.98 11.53
N SER A 16 5.50 -0.55 10.30
CA SER A 16 6.04 0.73 9.85
C SER A 16 5.49 1.85 10.75
N ILE A 17 6.19 2.98 10.83
CA ILE A 17 5.70 4.13 11.60
C ILE A 17 4.30 4.53 11.12
N ASP A 18 4.03 4.39 9.82
CA ASP A 18 2.71 4.64 9.25
C ASP A 18 1.66 3.63 9.72
N ASP A 19 1.99 2.34 9.82
CA ASP A 19 1.07 1.34 10.37
C ASP A 19 0.81 1.55 11.87
N PHE A 20 1.82 1.97 12.62
CA PHE A 20 1.65 2.34 14.02
C PHE A 20 0.76 3.58 14.16
N LEU A 21 0.98 4.61 13.34
CA LEU A 21 0.15 5.81 13.37
C LEU A 21 -1.29 5.51 12.98
N ALA A 22 -1.51 4.69 11.95
CA ALA A 22 -2.83 4.17 11.58
C ALA A 22 -3.51 3.47 12.75
N LEU A 23 -2.79 2.58 13.43
CA LEU A 23 -3.31 1.78 14.53
C LEU A 23 -3.55 2.63 15.79
N SER A 24 -2.71 3.64 16.02
CA SER A 24 -2.82 4.57 17.14
C SER A 24 -3.93 5.62 16.96
N GLY A 25 -4.50 5.73 15.76
CA GLY A 25 -5.59 6.66 15.45
C GLY A 25 -5.15 8.13 15.42
N VAL A 26 -3.85 8.42 15.30
CA VAL A 26 -3.36 9.78 15.09
C VAL A 26 -3.72 10.22 13.68
N PRO A 27 -4.58 11.24 13.48
CA PRO A 27 -5.00 11.64 12.14
C PRO A 27 -3.86 12.33 11.40
N ASN A 28 -3.78 12.09 10.09
CA ASN A 28 -2.83 12.78 9.20
C ASN A 28 -3.51 13.66 8.14
N THR A 29 -4.84 13.85 8.27
CA THR A 29 -5.68 14.70 7.40
C THR A 29 -6.59 15.61 8.21
N GLY A 30 -7.09 16.68 7.58
CA GLY A 30 -8.02 17.64 8.18
C GLY A 30 -9.42 17.07 8.48
N SER A 31 -9.79 15.94 7.87
CA SER A 31 -11.05 15.24 8.16
C SER A 31 -11.03 14.42 9.45
N GLY A 32 -9.86 14.29 10.09
CA GLY A 32 -9.69 13.44 11.28
C GLY A 32 -9.50 11.96 10.98
N GLU A 33 -9.37 11.58 9.71
CA GLU A 33 -9.07 10.21 9.30
C GLU A 33 -7.57 10.02 9.02
N TYR A 34 -7.10 8.78 9.15
CA TYR A 34 -5.72 8.42 8.82
C TYR A 34 -5.64 7.75 7.44
N VAL A 35 -4.89 8.37 6.54
CA VAL A 35 -4.67 7.90 5.17
C VAL A 35 -3.28 7.29 5.03
N SER A 36 -3.22 5.98 4.78
CA SER A 36 -2.04 5.23 4.38
C SER A 36 -2.33 4.44 3.11
N ALA A 37 -1.33 3.75 2.56
CA ALA A 37 -1.54 2.81 1.46
C ALA A 37 -2.67 1.80 1.75
N GLY A 38 -2.69 1.23 2.95
CA GLY A 38 -3.69 0.24 3.34
C GLY A 38 -5.10 0.83 3.52
N THR A 39 -5.22 2.00 4.17
CA THR A 39 -6.54 2.63 4.34
C THR A 39 -7.05 3.27 3.05
N ALA A 40 -6.15 3.75 2.18
CA ALA A 40 -6.55 4.25 0.86
C ALA A 40 -7.16 3.15 -0.01
N GLU A 41 -6.62 1.92 0.03
CA GLU A 41 -7.18 0.79 -0.71
C GLU A 41 -8.57 0.34 -0.22
N SER A 42 -9.01 0.74 0.98
CA SER A 42 -10.38 0.45 1.41
C SER A 42 -11.42 1.25 0.62
N LEU A 43 -11.01 2.33 -0.06
CA LEU A 43 -11.85 3.03 -1.02
C LEU A 43 -11.89 2.26 -2.35
N PRO A 44 -13.06 1.78 -2.81
CA PRO A 44 -13.15 0.99 -4.05
C PRO A 44 -12.62 1.72 -5.28
N ALA A 45 -12.77 3.05 -5.32
CA ALA A 45 -12.24 3.88 -6.40
C ALA A 45 -10.71 3.81 -6.49
N VAL A 46 -10.01 3.85 -5.35
CA VAL A 46 -8.55 3.76 -5.29
C VAL A 46 -8.09 2.35 -5.67
N MET A 47 -8.70 1.33 -5.08
CA MET A 47 -8.36 -0.08 -5.38
C MET A 47 -8.49 -0.38 -6.88
N ASN A 48 -9.59 0.05 -7.51
CA ASN A 48 -9.80 -0.15 -8.94
C ASN A 48 -8.80 0.66 -9.79
N ALA A 49 -8.57 1.94 -9.48
CA ALA A 49 -7.62 2.77 -10.23
C ALA A 49 -6.19 2.19 -10.19
N VAL A 50 -5.72 1.78 -9.00
CA VAL A 50 -4.42 1.14 -8.83
C VAL A 50 -4.34 -0.17 -9.59
N SER A 51 -5.40 -1.00 -9.53
CA SER A 51 -5.43 -2.30 -10.22
C SER A 51 -5.40 -2.13 -11.73
N VAL A 52 -6.24 -1.25 -12.31
CA VAL A 52 -6.30 -1.02 -13.75
C VAL A 52 -4.95 -0.55 -14.29
N ILE A 53 -4.30 0.41 -13.63
CA ILE A 53 -2.99 0.92 -14.07
C ILE A 53 -1.92 -0.16 -13.93
N ALA A 54 -1.86 -0.85 -12.79
CA ALA A 54 -0.84 -1.86 -12.54
C ALA A 54 -0.97 -3.07 -13.48
N GLU A 55 -2.20 -3.49 -13.78
CA GLU A 55 -2.46 -4.60 -14.70
C GLU A 55 -2.17 -4.21 -16.15
N ALA A 56 -2.55 -2.99 -16.57
CA ALA A 56 -2.22 -2.48 -17.90
C ALA A 56 -0.70 -2.40 -18.14
N VAL A 57 0.08 -1.99 -17.15
CA VAL A 57 1.55 -1.99 -17.25
C VAL A 57 2.11 -3.41 -17.24
N ALA A 58 1.51 -4.30 -16.45
CA ALA A 58 1.97 -5.68 -16.34
C ALA A 58 1.78 -6.51 -17.61
N THR A 59 0.78 -6.19 -18.45
CA THR A 59 0.58 -6.85 -19.75
C THR A 59 1.57 -6.41 -20.83
N MET A 60 2.23 -5.26 -20.65
CA MET A 60 3.16 -4.73 -21.65
C MET A 60 4.52 -5.46 -21.60
N PRO A 61 4.99 -6.01 -22.74
CA PRO A 61 6.35 -6.52 -22.83
C PRO A 61 7.36 -5.37 -22.78
N CYS A 62 8.54 -5.62 -22.21
CA CYS A 62 9.62 -4.65 -22.12
C CYS A 62 10.80 -5.16 -22.94
N TYR A 63 10.86 -4.75 -24.21
CA TYR A 63 11.88 -5.22 -25.13
C TYR A 63 13.18 -4.41 -25.00
N LEU A 64 14.31 -5.12 -24.96
CA LEU A 64 15.63 -4.50 -24.97
C LEU A 64 16.13 -4.31 -26.40
N TYR A 65 16.41 -3.07 -26.79
CA TYR A 65 16.95 -2.77 -28.12
C TYR A 65 18.40 -2.31 -28.07
N LEU A 66 19.23 -2.85 -28.96
CA LEU A 66 20.53 -2.31 -29.29
C LEU A 66 20.36 -1.21 -30.35
N VAL A 67 20.73 0.01 -29.99
CA VAL A 67 20.73 1.15 -30.91
C VAL A 67 22.07 1.18 -31.63
N ARG A 68 22.06 0.94 -32.94
CA ARG A 68 23.22 1.09 -33.82
C ARG A 68 23.00 2.27 -34.75
N ASN A 69 24.08 3.00 -35.04
CA ASN A 69 24.05 4.03 -36.07
C ASN A 69 24.78 3.50 -37.30
N ASP A 70 24.03 3.10 -38.33
CA ASP A 70 24.58 2.65 -39.60
C ASP A 70 24.39 3.76 -40.64
N LYS A 71 25.51 4.33 -41.10
CA LYS A 71 25.56 5.39 -42.12
C LYS A 71 24.61 6.57 -41.86
N GLY A 72 24.48 7.00 -40.61
CA GLY A 72 23.66 8.14 -40.21
C GLY A 72 22.17 7.84 -40.03
N ARG A 73 21.75 6.57 -40.12
CA ARG A 73 20.41 6.12 -39.72
C ARG A 73 20.48 5.30 -38.44
N GLU A 74 19.60 5.64 -37.50
CA GLU A 74 19.39 4.86 -36.29
C GLU A 74 18.67 3.55 -36.62
N ALA A 75 19.35 2.43 -36.43
CA ALA A 75 18.78 1.09 -36.52
C ALA A 75 18.61 0.53 -35.10
N ARG A 76 17.46 -0.10 -34.84
CA ARG A 76 17.16 -0.75 -33.55
C ARG A 76 17.03 -2.24 -33.77
N GLU A 77 17.89 -3.01 -33.13
CA GLU A 77 17.89 -4.47 -33.14
C GLU A 77 17.38 -4.97 -31.79
N TRP A 78 16.34 -5.81 -31.79
CA TRP A 78 15.84 -6.41 -30.55
C TRP A 78 16.82 -7.49 -30.08
N LEU A 79 17.22 -7.40 -28.81
CA LEU A 79 18.08 -8.38 -28.15
C LEU A 79 17.23 -9.32 -27.27
N ASP A 80 16.53 -10.25 -27.92
CA ASP A 80 15.67 -11.26 -27.27
C ASP A 80 16.44 -12.22 -26.33
N SER A 81 17.66 -12.58 -26.72
CA SER A 81 18.54 -13.50 -25.99
C SER A 81 19.31 -12.86 -24.83
N HIS A 82 19.16 -11.55 -24.61
CA HIS A 82 19.87 -10.86 -23.54
C HIS A 82 19.23 -11.20 -22.17
N PRO A 83 20.02 -11.46 -21.10
CA PRO A 83 19.49 -11.85 -19.80
C PRO A 83 18.43 -10.89 -19.23
N VAL A 84 18.59 -9.58 -19.47
CA VAL A 84 17.63 -8.56 -19.04
C VAL A 84 16.27 -8.68 -19.73
N ASP A 85 16.22 -9.03 -21.03
CA ASP A 85 14.96 -9.18 -21.76
C ASP A 85 14.18 -10.39 -21.21
N ILE A 86 14.88 -11.52 -21.06
CA ILE A 86 14.36 -12.75 -20.45
C ILE A 86 13.85 -12.49 -19.02
N LEU A 87 14.61 -11.75 -18.22
CA LEU A 87 14.29 -11.46 -16.84
C LEU A 87 13.07 -10.53 -16.70
N LEU A 88 12.83 -9.62 -17.65
CA LEU A 88 11.66 -8.74 -17.63
C LEU A 88 10.43 -9.34 -18.33
N ASN A 89 10.59 -10.31 -19.24
CA ASN A 89 9.51 -10.83 -20.07
C ASN A 89 9.17 -12.30 -19.86
N GLU A 90 10.08 -13.11 -19.33
CA GLU A 90 9.88 -14.56 -19.14
C GLU A 90 9.93 -14.99 -17.67
N GLN A 91 11.02 -14.68 -16.96
CA GLN A 91 11.22 -15.14 -15.58
C GLN A 91 12.01 -14.12 -14.74
N PRO A 92 11.33 -13.25 -13.95
CA PRO A 92 12.01 -12.29 -13.08
C PRO A 92 12.65 -12.96 -11.87
N ASN A 93 11.99 -13.98 -11.32
CA ASN A 93 12.47 -14.76 -10.19
C ASN A 93 11.81 -16.14 -10.20
N SER A 94 12.21 -17.00 -9.26
CA SER A 94 11.71 -18.38 -9.15
C SER A 94 10.26 -18.47 -8.64
N CYS A 95 9.68 -17.39 -8.11
CA CYS A 95 8.41 -17.43 -7.38
C CYS A 95 7.25 -16.73 -8.11
N GLN A 96 7.55 -15.83 -9.06
CA GLN A 96 6.58 -14.95 -9.68
C GLN A 96 6.73 -14.94 -11.20
N THR A 97 5.60 -14.77 -11.89
CA THR A 97 5.62 -14.49 -13.34
C THR A 97 6.01 -13.03 -13.60
N PRO A 98 6.49 -12.69 -14.81
CA PRO A 98 6.79 -11.32 -15.23
C PRO A 98 5.61 -10.37 -15.00
N TYR A 99 4.41 -10.84 -15.31
CA TYR A 99 3.17 -10.11 -15.06
C TYR A 99 2.99 -9.78 -13.58
N GLN A 100 3.14 -10.78 -12.70
CA GLN A 100 2.99 -10.59 -11.25
C GLN A 100 4.06 -9.64 -10.69
N PHE A 101 5.30 -9.74 -11.19
CA PHE A 101 6.40 -8.86 -10.81
C PHE A 101 6.11 -7.40 -11.18
N LYS A 102 5.82 -7.13 -12.47
CA LYS A 102 5.50 -5.78 -12.98
C LYS A 102 4.30 -5.18 -12.25
N ARG A 103 3.24 -5.98 -12.05
CA ARG A 103 2.05 -5.57 -11.29
C ARG A 103 2.40 -5.19 -9.85
N THR A 104 3.19 -6.01 -9.16
CA THR A 104 3.62 -5.75 -7.77
C THR A 104 4.43 -4.46 -7.67
N MET A 105 5.42 -4.31 -8.55
CA MET A 105 6.28 -3.11 -8.59
C MET A 105 5.46 -1.85 -8.87
N MET A 106 4.52 -1.90 -9.82
CA MET A 106 3.67 -0.75 -10.12
C MET A 106 2.73 -0.40 -8.95
N ARG A 107 2.14 -1.40 -8.28
CA ARG A 107 1.31 -1.17 -7.08
C ARG A 107 2.09 -0.50 -5.96
N HIS A 108 3.31 -0.96 -5.67
CA HIS A 108 4.17 -0.32 -4.68
C HIS A 108 4.47 1.15 -5.04
N CYS A 109 4.73 1.42 -6.31
CA CYS A 109 4.98 2.76 -6.82
C CYS A 109 3.74 3.67 -6.65
N LEU A 110 2.54 3.20 -6.99
CA LEU A 110 1.31 3.98 -6.90
C LEU A 110 0.82 4.21 -5.46
N LEU A 111 1.01 3.24 -4.57
CA LEU A 111 0.53 3.34 -3.18
C LEU A 111 1.51 4.08 -2.28
N ASN A 112 2.79 3.73 -2.36
CA ASN A 112 3.85 4.20 -1.45
C ASN A 112 4.79 5.21 -2.10
N GLY A 113 4.69 5.43 -3.41
CA GLY A 113 5.51 6.37 -4.18
C GLY A 113 6.81 5.75 -4.66
N ASN A 114 7.18 4.60 -4.08
CA ASN A 114 8.46 3.93 -4.27
C ASN A 114 8.25 2.43 -4.35
N ALA A 115 8.94 1.78 -5.29
CA ALA A 115 9.01 0.34 -5.39
C ALA A 115 10.47 -0.13 -5.43
N TYR A 116 10.75 -1.23 -4.76
CA TYR A 116 12.10 -1.75 -4.61
C TYR A 116 12.16 -3.22 -5.01
N ALA A 117 13.14 -3.57 -5.82
CA ALA A 117 13.51 -4.95 -6.06
C ALA A 117 15.03 -5.13 -5.91
N VAL A 118 15.45 -6.14 -5.16
CA VAL A 118 16.86 -6.50 -5.04
C VAL A 118 17.26 -7.27 -6.30
N ILE A 119 18.39 -6.89 -6.87
CA ILE A 119 19.01 -7.54 -8.02
C ILE A 119 19.99 -8.58 -7.49
N GLU A 120 19.76 -9.86 -7.82
CA GLU A 120 20.75 -10.90 -7.62
C GLU A 120 21.66 -10.93 -8.84
N TRP A 121 22.95 -10.65 -8.62
CA TRP A 121 23.96 -10.67 -9.68
C TRP A 121 24.56 -12.07 -9.84
N GLY A 122 24.70 -12.51 -11.08
CA GLY A 122 25.43 -13.72 -11.45
C GLY A 122 26.95 -13.55 -11.35
N GLN A 123 27.70 -14.66 -11.37
CA GLN A 123 29.17 -14.65 -11.32
C GLN A 123 29.79 -14.00 -12.57
N ASP A 124 29.03 -13.99 -13.65
CA ASP A 124 29.27 -13.37 -14.95
C ASP A 124 28.97 -11.86 -14.96
N GLY A 125 28.52 -11.29 -13.83
CA GLY A 125 28.21 -9.86 -13.71
C GLY A 125 26.90 -9.44 -14.38
N GLN A 126 26.09 -10.40 -14.83
CA GLN A 126 24.76 -10.17 -15.39
C GLN A 126 23.67 -10.30 -14.31
N PRO A 127 22.55 -9.58 -14.42
CA PRO A 127 21.44 -9.73 -13.48
C PRO A 127 20.77 -11.09 -13.69
N LYS A 128 20.67 -11.86 -12.62
CA LYS A 128 20.14 -13.23 -12.62
C LYS A 128 18.69 -13.29 -12.15
N SER A 129 18.32 -12.49 -11.15
CA SER A 129 16.95 -12.47 -10.62
C SER A 129 16.60 -11.11 -10.00
N LEU A 130 15.30 -10.81 -9.92
CA LEU A 130 14.72 -9.64 -9.27
C LEU A 130 13.74 -10.05 -8.19
N HIS A 131 14.04 -9.69 -6.95
CA HIS A 131 13.19 -9.98 -5.80
C HIS A 131 12.53 -8.70 -5.28
N PRO A 132 11.22 -8.49 -5.48
CA PRO A 132 10.55 -7.31 -4.97
C PRO A 132 10.41 -7.38 -3.45
N TYR A 133 10.62 -6.23 -2.80
CA TYR A 133 10.40 -6.07 -1.36
C TYR A 133 9.30 -5.03 -1.12
N ALA A 134 8.48 -5.30 -0.10
CA ALA A 134 7.47 -4.34 0.34
C ALA A 134 8.15 -3.03 0.77
N PRO A 135 7.64 -1.85 0.38
CA PRO A 135 8.27 -0.57 0.71
C PRO A 135 8.43 -0.33 2.21
N GLY A 136 7.55 -0.88 3.05
CA GLY A 136 7.65 -0.78 4.51
C GLY A 136 8.83 -1.52 5.13
N CYS A 137 9.47 -2.44 4.38
CA CYS A 137 10.66 -3.17 4.82
C CYS A 137 11.98 -2.52 4.39
N VAL A 138 11.91 -1.45 3.58
CA VAL A 138 13.07 -0.81 2.96
C VAL A 138 13.23 0.61 3.49
N VAL A 139 14.39 0.91 4.03
CA VAL A 139 14.77 2.26 4.46
C VAL A 139 15.83 2.79 3.48
N PRO A 140 15.47 3.69 2.56
CA PRO A 140 16.43 4.36 1.69
C PRO A 140 17.16 5.46 2.45
N GLU A 141 18.49 5.44 2.40
CA GLU A 141 19.36 6.44 3.01
C GLU A 141 20.22 7.11 1.94
N ARG A 142 20.30 8.44 2.01
CA ARG A 142 21.20 9.22 1.17
C ARG A 142 22.56 9.32 1.84
N THR A 143 23.56 8.72 1.22
CA THR A 143 24.96 8.84 1.66
C THR A 143 25.56 10.13 1.08
N GLY A 144 26.66 10.62 1.68
CA GLY A 144 27.45 11.71 1.10
C GLY A 144 27.80 11.44 -0.37
N ALA A 145 27.75 12.47 -1.21
CA ALA A 145 27.88 12.41 -2.67
C ALA A 145 26.67 11.87 -3.47
N HIS A 146 25.44 12.09 -3.00
CA HIS A 146 24.20 11.77 -3.75
C HIS A 146 24.03 10.27 -4.10
N LYS A 147 24.70 9.38 -3.37
CA LYS A 147 24.56 7.93 -3.52
C LYS A 147 23.49 7.38 -2.61
N TYR A 148 22.87 6.29 -3.03
CA TYR A 148 21.85 5.58 -2.25
C TYR A 148 22.43 4.38 -1.53
N ARG A 149 21.92 4.16 -0.32
CA ARG A 149 22.04 2.94 0.44
C ARG A 149 20.63 2.48 0.80
N TYR A 150 20.37 1.19 0.69
CA TYR A 150 19.07 0.64 1.04
C TYR A 150 19.27 -0.35 2.18
N THR A 151 18.64 -0.07 3.32
CA THR A 151 18.60 -1.00 4.44
C THR A 151 17.30 -1.79 4.36
N ILE A 152 17.40 -3.07 4.05
CA ILE A 152 16.24 -3.95 3.87
C ILE A 152 16.18 -4.91 5.07
N THR A 153 15.00 -4.97 5.69
CA THR A 153 14.71 -5.95 6.73
C THR A 153 13.92 -7.09 6.12
N GLU A 154 14.48 -8.30 6.14
CA GLU A 154 13.77 -9.48 5.66
C GLU A 154 12.57 -9.79 6.56
N PRO A 155 11.34 -9.89 6.00
CA PRO A 155 10.12 -10.01 6.81
C PRO A 155 10.03 -11.35 7.57
N TYR A 156 10.63 -12.42 7.03
CA TYR A 156 10.53 -13.76 7.63
C TYR A 156 11.62 -14.07 8.66
N THR A 157 12.83 -13.56 8.42
CA THR A 157 14.01 -13.84 9.26
C THR A 157 14.29 -12.72 10.26
N GLY A 158 13.82 -11.50 9.98
CA GLY A 158 14.17 -10.28 10.71
C GLY A 158 15.60 -9.82 10.44
N THR A 159 16.32 -10.47 9.52
CA THR A 159 17.69 -10.10 9.19
C THR A 159 17.71 -8.76 8.48
N VAL A 160 18.53 -7.84 8.99
CA VAL A 160 18.74 -6.54 8.36
C VAL A 160 19.98 -6.65 7.48
N ARG A 161 19.82 -6.34 6.19
CA ARG A 161 20.91 -6.27 5.24
C ARG A 161 20.94 -4.93 4.55
N THR A 162 22.14 -4.40 4.37
CA THR A 162 22.37 -3.18 3.63
C THR A 162 22.79 -3.51 2.20
N TYR A 163 22.16 -2.86 1.24
CA TYR A 163 22.42 -2.96 -0.18
C TYR A 163 22.90 -1.61 -0.74
N LEU A 164 23.77 -1.69 -1.74
CA LEU A 164 24.24 -0.53 -2.49
C LEU A 164 23.24 -0.12 -3.57
N GLN A 165 23.44 1.08 -4.11
CA GLN A 165 22.59 1.64 -5.16
C GLN A 165 22.45 0.74 -6.40
N GLU A 166 23.51 0.03 -6.77
CA GLU A 166 23.57 -0.86 -7.94
C GLU A 166 22.94 -2.24 -7.69
N GLU A 167 22.66 -2.59 -6.43
CA GLU A 167 22.04 -3.87 -6.07
C GLU A 167 20.51 -3.77 -5.94
N VAL A 168 19.95 -2.57 -6.07
CA VAL A 168 18.50 -2.35 -5.89
C VAL A 168 17.92 -1.56 -7.05
N LEU A 169 16.96 -2.18 -7.73
CA LEU A 169 16.07 -1.50 -8.65
C LEU A 169 15.05 -0.69 -7.86
N HIS A 170 15.24 0.63 -7.82
CA HIS A 170 14.32 1.59 -7.18
C HIS A 170 13.51 2.34 -8.24
N LEU A 171 12.22 2.05 -8.32
CA LEU A 171 11.26 2.80 -9.14
C LEU A 171 10.59 3.88 -8.31
N ARG A 172 10.44 5.07 -8.89
CA ARG A 172 9.87 6.27 -8.25
C ARG A 172 8.71 6.76 -9.10
N TYR A 173 7.60 7.13 -8.47
CA TYR A 173 6.42 7.64 -9.18
C TYR A 173 6.66 9.08 -9.66
N ALA A 174 6.61 10.03 -8.74
CA ALA A 174 6.87 11.45 -8.97
C ALA A 174 7.75 11.96 -7.83
N SER A 175 8.93 12.48 -8.15
CA SER A 175 9.91 12.93 -7.16
C SER A 175 10.24 14.39 -7.39
N ASP A 176 10.12 15.21 -6.34
CA ASP A 176 10.41 16.65 -6.39
C ASP A 176 11.93 16.91 -6.28
N ASP A 177 12.65 16.03 -5.58
CA ASP A 177 14.07 16.14 -5.27
C ASP A 177 14.94 15.12 -6.04
N GLY A 178 14.31 14.17 -6.73
CA GLY A 178 14.94 13.04 -7.42
C GLY A 178 15.30 11.88 -6.49
N PHE A 179 15.06 11.99 -5.17
CA PHE A 179 15.43 10.99 -4.17
C PHE A 179 14.30 10.04 -3.86
N LEU A 180 13.19 10.56 -3.36
CA LEU A 180 12.02 9.77 -2.99
C LEU A 180 10.84 10.14 -3.87
N GLY A 181 10.14 9.12 -4.33
CA GLY A 181 8.85 9.31 -4.98
C GLY A 181 7.76 9.59 -3.95
N ARG A 182 6.84 10.48 -4.30
CA ARG A 182 5.58 10.74 -3.59
C ARG A 182 4.47 10.00 -4.31
N SER A 183 3.68 9.22 -3.57
CA SER A 183 2.50 8.55 -4.17
C SER A 183 1.37 9.53 -4.45
N PRO A 184 0.52 9.25 -5.45
CA PRO A 184 -0.80 9.87 -5.59
C PRO A 184 -1.61 9.82 -4.30
N VAL A 185 -1.49 8.73 -3.51
CA VAL A 185 -2.15 8.61 -2.20
C VAL A 185 -1.68 9.69 -1.23
N THR A 186 -0.37 9.93 -1.16
CA THR A 186 0.21 10.97 -0.31
C THR A 186 -0.19 12.37 -0.78
N ILE A 187 -0.19 12.60 -2.10
CA ILE A 187 -0.55 13.90 -2.70
C ILE A 187 -2.03 14.22 -2.47
N CYS A 188 -2.91 13.24 -2.68
CA CYS A 188 -4.36 13.41 -2.59
C CYS A 188 -4.94 13.03 -1.22
N ARG A 189 -4.12 12.94 -0.17
CA ARG A 189 -4.53 12.42 1.14
C ARG A 189 -5.75 13.11 1.74
N GLU A 190 -5.90 14.42 1.58
CA GLU A 190 -7.05 15.16 2.12
C GLU A 190 -8.36 14.76 1.46
N ALA A 191 -8.36 14.58 0.13
CA ALA A 191 -9.53 14.14 -0.62
C ALA A 191 -9.90 12.69 -0.27
N LEU A 192 -8.89 11.82 -0.13
CA LEU A 192 -9.10 10.43 0.30
C LEU A 192 -9.61 10.36 1.74
N GLY A 193 -9.06 11.18 2.64
CA GLY A 193 -9.48 11.29 4.03
C GLY A 193 -10.92 11.76 4.17
N LEU A 194 -11.36 12.69 3.31
CA LEU A 194 -12.77 13.09 3.23
C LEU A 194 -13.66 11.92 2.77
N GLY A 195 -13.24 11.17 1.75
CA GLY A 195 -13.98 10.00 1.28
C GLY A 195 -14.12 8.90 2.35
N LEU A 196 -13.04 8.64 3.10
CA LEU A 196 -13.07 7.72 4.24
C LEU A 196 -14.00 8.20 5.35
N ALA A 197 -13.94 9.50 5.68
CA ALA A 197 -14.82 10.09 6.69
C ALA A 197 -16.30 9.99 6.28
N GLN A 198 -16.61 10.19 5.00
CA GLN A 198 -17.96 10.01 4.46
C GLN A 198 -18.44 8.56 4.55
N GLN A 199 -17.59 7.59 4.21
CA GLN A 199 -17.93 6.18 4.36
C GLN A 199 -18.17 5.82 5.83
N ARG A 200 -17.32 6.30 6.74
CA ARG A 200 -17.47 6.08 8.17
C ARG A 200 -18.72 6.73 8.73
N HIS A 201 -19.02 7.95 8.31
CA HIS A 201 -20.23 8.66 8.69
C HIS A 201 -21.48 7.90 8.23
N GLY A 202 -21.54 7.52 6.95
CA GLY A 202 -22.64 6.71 6.40
C GLY A 202 -22.79 5.37 7.13
N ALA A 203 -21.68 4.68 7.43
CA ALA A 203 -21.70 3.44 8.20
C ALA A 203 -22.20 3.67 9.65
N SER A 204 -21.81 4.76 10.30
CA SER A 204 -22.24 5.10 11.66
C SER A 204 -23.74 5.42 11.71
N ILE A 205 -24.26 6.17 10.73
CA ILE A 205 -25.71 6.44 10.61
C ILE A 205 -26.46 5.14 10.37
N MET A 206 -25.96 4.27 9.50
CA MET A 206 -26.62 3.00 9.23
C MET A 206 -26.58 2.05 10.44
N LYS A 207 -25.48 2.07 11.20
CA LYS A 207 -25.29 1.18 12.34
C LYS A 207 -26.03 1.64 13.59
N ASP A 208 -25.86 2.91 13.96
CA ASP A 208 -26.27 3.46 15.25
C ASP A 208 -27.26 4.63 15.08
N GLY A 209 -27.50 5.09 13.86
CA GLY A 209 -28.43 6.18 13.58
C GLY A 209 -29.87 5.79 13.87
N MET A 210 -30.56 6.68 14.58
CA MET A 210 -32.00 6.62 14.75
C MET A 210 -32.63 7.44 13.62
N MET A 211 -33.23 6.77 12.65
CA MET A 211 -34.06 7.46 11.65
C MET A 211 -35.32 7.92 12.37
N ALA A 212 -35.33 9.16 12.86
CA ALA A 212 -36.49 9.75 13.53
C ALA A 212 -37.61 9.94 12.49
N ALA A 213 -38.45 8.91 12.30
CA ALA A 213 -39.63 8.97 11.45
C ALA A 213 -40.78 9.77 12.08
N GLY A 214 -40.64 10.16 13.36
CA GLY A 214 -41.64 10.93 14.09
C GLY A 214 -41.05 11.63 15.30
N ILE A 215 -41.78 12.64 15.79
CA ILE A 215 -41.46 13.37 17.02
C ILE A 215 -42.25 12.71 18.15
N ILE A 216 -41.57 12.19 19.16
CA ILE A 216 -42.23 11.71 20.38
C ILE A 216 -42.38 12.90 21.32
N THR A 217 -43.60 13.39 21.48
CA THR A 217 -43.94 14.44 22.43
C THR A 217 -44.63 13.84 23.65
N SER A 218 -44.11 14.06 24.85
CA SER A 218 -44.84 13.80 26.10
C SER A 218 -45.47 15.08 26.64
N GLY A 219 -46.72 14.99 27.09
CA GLY A 219 -47.40 16.12 27.76
C GLY A 219 -46.94 16.36 29.20
N GLU A 220 -46.17 15.44 29.78
CA GLU A 220 -45.59 15.56 31.13
C GLU A 220 -44.09 15.92 31.08
N TRP A 221 -43.63 16.66 32.08
CA TRP A 221 -42.21 16.91 32.32
C TRP A 221 -41.50 15.63 32.75
N LEU A 222 -40.51 15.19 31.97
CA LEU A 222 -39.72 14.00 32.28
C LEU A 222 -38.62 14.36 33.29
N ASP A 223 -38.79 13.90 34.53
CA ASP A 223 -37.75 13.97 35.57
C ASP A 223 -36.56 13.05 35.23
N GLY A 224 -35.38 13.27 35.81
CA GLY A 224 -34.10 12.65 35.41
C GLY A 224 -34.09 11.12 35.41
N VAL A 225 -34.94 10.46 36.22
CA VAL A 225 -35.10 9.00 36.23
C VAL A 225 -35.99 8.52 35.08
N LYS A 226 -37.11 9.22 34.81
CA LYS A 226 -38.03 8.89 33.71
C LYS A 226 -37.41 9.18 32.35
N GLY A 227 -36.61 10.24 32.24
CA GLY A 227 -35.87 10.60 31.02
C GLY A 227 -34.84 9.55 30.62
N LYS A 228 -34.11 8.96 31.59
CA LYS A 228 -33.16 7.86 31.31
C LYS A 228 -33.86 6.60 30.82
N GLN A 229 -34.99 6.23 31.42
CA GLN A 229 -35.78 5.07 30.96
C GLN A 229 -36.35 5.28 29.56
N ALA A 230 -36.78 6.51 29.22
CA ALA A 230 -37.23 6.84 27.87
C ALA A 230 -36.08 6.79 26.85
N LEU A 231 -34.88 7.25 27.22
CA LEU A 231 -33.69 7.14 26.38
C LEU A 231 -33.27 5.67 26.16
N ASP A 232 -33.22 4.86 27.21
CA ASP A 232 -32.92 3.43 27.13
C ASP A 232 -33.93 2.67 26.25
N ALA A 233 -35.21 3.08 26.29
CA ALA A 233 -36.23 2.53 25.40
C ALA A 233 -35.97 2.90 23.93
N LEU A 234 -35.57 4.15 23.67
CA LEU A 234 -35.19 4.63 22.32
C LEU A 234 -33.94 3.95 21.77
N GLU A 235 -33.00 3.55 22.62
CA GLU A 235 -31.80 2.84 22.17
C GLU A 235 -32.11 1.51 21.47
N ARG A 236 -33.23 0.87 21.81
CA ARG A 236 -33.70 -0.37 21.16
C ARG A 236 -34.12 -0.17 19.71
N TYR A 237 -34.41 1.06 19.31
CA TYR A 237 -34.83 1.44 17.96
C TYR A 237 -33.69 2.03 17.13
N LYS A 238 -32.47 2.15 17.69
CA LYS A 238 -31.28 2.61 16.95
C LYS A 238 -30.82 1.56 15.93
N GLY A 239 -30.31 2.04 14.81
CA GLY A 239 -29.64 1.23 13.79
C GLY A 239 -30.57 0.62 12.74
N ALA A 240 -30.01 0.35 11.56
CA ALA A 240 -30.75 -0.13 10.40
C ALA A 240 -31.46 -1.47 10.62
N LYS A 241 -30.95 -2.32 11.52
CA LYS A 241 -31.60 -3.60 11.87
C LYS A 241 -32.92 -3.42 12.62
N ASN A 242 -33.12 -2.26 13.26
CA ASN A 242 -34.32 -1.92 14.02
C ASN A 242 -35.20 -0.90 13.28
N ALA A 243 -34.83 -0.51 12.07
CA ALA A 243 -35.64 0.36 11.22
C ALA A 243 -37.00 -0.29 10.93
N GLY A 244 -38.09 0.43 11.22
CA GLY A 244 -39.47 -0.03 11.00
C GLY A 244 -40.06 -0.87 12.13
N LYS A 245 -39.34 -1.11 13.24
CA LYS A 245 -39.98 -1.59 14.47
C LYS A 245 -40.77 -0.42 15.07
N THR A 246 -42.09 -0.59 15.17
CA THR A 246 -42.99 0.30 15.92
C THR A 246 -43.14 -0.23 17.33
#